data_AF-D7MBF2-F1
#
_entry.id   AF-D7MBF2-F1
#
_cell.length_a   1.000
_cell.length_b   1.000
_cell.length_c   1.000
_cell.angle_alpha   90.00
_cell.angle_beta   90.00
_cell.angle_gamma   90.00
#
_symmetry.space_group_name_H-M   'P 1'
#
loop_
_entity.id
_entity.type
_entity.pdbx_description
1 polymer ?
#
loop_
_entity_poly.entity_id
_entity_poly.type
_entity_poly.pdbx_seq_one_letter_code
_entity_poly.pdbx_strand_id
1 'polypeptide(L)'
;MASSRISLRLVRRFASAAADGTTTAPSSGKISVSKAKSTLRKEHDPDKALKIYANVSDHSASPVSSRYAQELTVRRLAKCRRFSDIETLIESHKNDPKIKEEPFYSTLIRSYGRASMFDHAMRTFEQMDQYGTPRSAVSFNALLNACLHSKKFDKVPQLFDEIPQRYNKIVPDKISYGILIKSYCDSGSPQKAIEIMRQMQGKGMEVTTIAFTTILSSLYKKGELEVAESLWNEMVKKGCELDNAAYNVRIMSAQKESPERVKELIEEMSTMGLKPDTISYNYLMTAYCEKGMLDEAKKVYEGLEGNNCAPNSATFRTLIFHLCYSRLYEQGYAIFKKSVYMHKIPDFNTLKHLAVGLVEKKKIDDAKGLIRTVKKKFPPSFMNAWKKLEEELGLYSKTDAFPSSAKEAAA
;
A
#
# COMPACT_ATOMS: atom_id res chain seq x y z
N MET A 1 -21.11 -4.47 22.76
CA MET A 1 -21.72 -3.30 22.10
C MET A 1 -21.05 -2.02 22.61
N ALA A 2 -19.86 -1.68 22.09
CA ALA A 2 -19.20 -0.40 22.38
C ALA A 2 -19.26 0.45 21.11
N SER A 3 -20.07 1.49 21.22
CA SER A 3 -20.63 2.36 20.20
C SER A 3 -19.60 3.01 19.28
N SER A 4 -20.02 3.19 18.02
CA SER A 4 -19.45 4.06 16.99
C SER A 4 -18.94 5.37 17.59
N ARG A 5 -17.63 5.61 17.56
CA ARG A 5 -17.02 6.88 17.98
C ARG A 5 -16.84 7.85 16.80
N ILE A 6 -17.72 7.79 15.81
CA ILE A 6 -17.96 8.99 15.01
C ILE A 6 -18.90 9.85 15.85
N SER A 7 -18.41 10.97 16.38
CA SER A 7 -19.32 11.97 16.95
C SER A 7 -20.40 12.25 15.91
N LEU A 8 -21.68 12.18 16.29
CA LEU A 8 -22.82 12.53 15.43
C LEU A 8 -22.61 13.85 14.66
N ARG A 9 -21.74 14.74 15.16
CA ARG A 9 -21.25 15.96 14.50
C ARG A 9 -20.49 15.71 13.18
N LEU A 10 -19.64 14.69 13.06
CA LEU A 10 -18.95 14.35 11.81
C LEU A 10 -19.95 13.80 10.77
N VAL A 11 -20.83 12.88 11.19
CA VAL A 11 -21.89 12.33 10.32
C VAL A 11 -22.83 13.45 9.84
N ARG A 12 -23.26 14.36 10.73
CA ARG A 12 -24.08 15.52 10.36
C ARG A 12 -23.35 16.47 9.41
N ARG A 13 -22.05 16.70 9.57
CA ARG A 13 -21.25 17.52 8.65
C ARG A 13 -21.17 16.93 7.23
N PHE A 14 -21.19 15.61 7.08
CA PHE A 14 -21.23 14.96 5.77
C PHE A 14 -22.64 14.91 5.17
N ALA A 15 -23.69 14.96 5.99
CA ALA A 15 -25.08 14.98 5.54
C ALA A 15 -25.63 16.39 5.23
N SER A 16 -25.10 17.45 5.87
CA SER A 16 -25.66 18.81 5.80
C SER A 16 -25.07 19.68 4.67
N ALA A 17 -25.12 19.20 3.43
CA ALA A 17 -24.99 20.09 2.26
C ALA A 17 -26.36 20.60 1.75
N ALA A 18 -27.46 20.21 2.40
CA ALA A 18 -28.79 20.74 2.17
C ALA A 18 -29.46 21.11 3.51
N ALA A 19 -30.07 22.29 3.55
CA ALA A 19 -30.85 22.90 4.63
C ALA A 19 -30.07 23.65 5.75
N ASP A 20 -30.01 24.96 5.56
CA ASP A 20 -30.07 26.12 6.48
C ASP A 20 -29.73 26.04 7.98
N GLY A 21 -29.14 27.16 8.44
CA GLY A 21 -29.68 27.90 9.59
C GLY A 21 -29.14 27.55 10.98
N THR A 22 -28.26 28.42 11.50
CA THR A 22 -28.04 28.69 12.94
C THR A 22 -27.83 27.50 13.89
N THR A 23 -26.56 27.21 14.21
CA THR A 23 -26.08 27.05 15.60
C THR A 23 -24.55 27.01 15.63
N THR A 24 -23.97 27.91 16.41
CA THR A 24 -22.54 28.20 16.53
C THR A 24 -21.79 27.11 17.31
N ALA A 25 -20.82 26.47 16.64
CA ALA A 25 -19.75 25.71 17.27
C ALA A 25 -18.43 26.03 16.53
N PRO A 26 -17.28 26.13 17.24
CA PRO A 26 -16.11 26.85 16.76
C PRO A 26 -15.55 26.22 15.48
N SER A 27 -15.32 27.06 14.48
CA SER A 27 -14.76 26.73 13.18
C SER A 27 -13.31 26.27 13.35
N SER A 28 -13.09 24.97 13.44
CA SER A 28 -11.78 24.40 13.12
C SER A 28 -11.47 24.74 11.67
N GLY A 29 -10.53 25.65 11.45
CA GLY A 29 -10.23 26.26 10.15
C GLY A 29 -10.15 25.22 9.03
N LYS A 30 -10.91 25.48 7.95
CA LYS A 30 -10.92 24.67 6.73
C LYS A 30 -9.49 24.52 6.19
N ILE A 31 -9.08 23.30 5.84
CA ILE A 31 -7.73 22.96 5.35
C ILE A 31 -7.80 22.65 3.85
N SER A 32 -6.85 23.17 3.06
CA SER A 32 -6.74 22.84 1.64
C SER A 32 -6.45 21.36 1.39
N VAL A 33 -6.88 20.82 0.24
CA VAL A 33 -6.70 19.39 -0.06
C VAL A 33 -5.23 18.97 -0.15
N SER A 34 -4.36 19.85 -0.67
CA SER A 34 -2.91 19.60 -0.74
C SER A 34 -2.29 19.48 0.65
N LYS A 35 -2.68 20.35 1.58
CA LYS A 35 -2.24 20.30 2.98
C LYS A 35 -2.80 19.06 3.69
N ALA A 36 -4.07 18.74 3.50
CA ALA A 36 -4.67 17.51 4.03
C ALA A 36 -3.94 16.25 3.53
N LYS A 37 -3.61 16.18 2.25
CA LYS A 37 -2.84 15.09 1.63
C LYS A 37 -1.45 14.94 2.26
N SER A 38 -0.72 16.03 2.43
CA SER A 38 0.61 16.01 3.06
C SER A 38 0.55 15.54 4.50
N THR A 39 -0.43 16.02 5.27
CA THR A 39 -0.61 15.64 6.68
C THR A 39 -1.06 14.19 6.83
N LEU A 40 -2.04 13.73 6.05
CA LEU A 40 -2.53 12.33 6.09
C LEU A 40 -1.46 11.29 5.70
N ARG A 41 -0.47 11.68 4.89
CA ARG A 41 0.68 10.82 4.57
C ARG A 41 1.55 10.55 5.80
N LYS A 42 1.68 11.53 6.68
CA LYS A 42 2.51 11.47 7.90
C LYS A 42 1.72 11.02 9.14
N GLU A 43 0.41 11.20 9.12
CA GLU A 43 -0.46 10.82 10.24
C GLU A 43 -0.79 9.32 10.21
N HIS A 44 -0.58 8.67 11.35
CA HIS A 44 -0.83 7.24 11.55
C HIS A 44 -2.05 6.99 12.44
N ASP A 45 -2.47 7.99 13.22
CA ASP A 45 -3.64 7.92 14.09
C ASP A 45 -4.95 7.99 13.30
N PRO A 46 -5.87 7.02 13.47
CA PRO A 46 -7.12 6.97 12.71
C PRO A 46 -8.10 8.09 13.08
N ASP A 47 -8.13 8.56 14.33
CA ASP A 47 -9.02 9.64 14.76
C ASP A 47 -8.55 10.99 14.24
N LYS A 48 -7.23 11.23 14.27
CA LYS A 48 -6.64 12.41 13.65
C LYS A 48 -6.84 12.39 12.13
N ALA A 49 -6.71 11.23 11.49
CA ALA A 49 -6.99 11.11 10.06
C ALA A 49 -8.44 11.49 9.71
N LEU A 50 -9.42 11.00 10.48
CA LEU A 50 -10.83 11.37 10.34
C LEU A 50 -11.06 12.88 10.57
N LYS A 51 -10.43 13.47 11.60
CA LYS A 51 -10.52 14.92 11.86
C LYS A 51 -9.93 15.76 10.72
N ILE A 52 -8.80 15.34 10.15
CA ILE A 52 -8.19 16.01 9.00
C ILE A 52 -9.12 15.92 7.80
N TYR A 53 -9.70 14.74 7.54
CA TYR A 53 -10.63 14.52 6.44
C TYR A 53 -11.88 15.39 6.56
N ALA A 54 -12.48 15.48 7.76
CA ALA A 54 -13.69 16.27 8.01
C ALA A 54 -13.48 17.80 7.95
N ASN A 55 -12.23 18.27 7.97
CA ASN A 55 -11.89 19.69 7.89
C ASN A 55 -11.40 20.11 6.49
N VAL A 56 -11.51 19.24 5.48
CA VAL A 56 -11.15 19.58 4.10
C VAL A 56 -12.14 20.62 3.55
N SER A 57 -11.60 21.74 3.07
CA SER A 57 -12.36 22.97 2.78
C SER A 57 -13.44 22.80 1.70
N ASP A 58 -13.22 21.90 0.76
CA ASP A 58 -14.09 21.60 -0.37
C ASP A 58 -14.03 20.11 -0.70
N HIS A 59 -15.06 19.35 -0.31
CA HIS A 59 -15.31 18.04 -0.91
C HIS A 59 -15.80 18.17 -2.37
N SER A 60 -16.20 19.38 -2.77
CA SER A 60 -16.81 19.75 -4.06
C SER A 60 -15.82 20.24 -5.13
N ALA A 61 -14.67 20.82 -4.77
CA ALA A 61 -13.81 21.58 -5.70
C ALA A 61 -12.97 20.71 -6.66
N SER A 62 -12.77 19.41 -6.35
CA SER A 62 -12.13 18.46 -7.28
C SER A 62 -12.44 17.01 -6.90
N PRO A 63 -13.15 16.24 -7.75
CA PRO A 63 -13.46 14.82 -7.52
C PRO A 63 -12.22 13.96 -7.22
N VAL A 64 -11.09 14.29 -7.84
CA VAL A 64 -9.82 13.54 -7.70
C VAL A 64 -9.15 13.81 -6.35
N SER A 65 -9.20 15.06 -5.89
CA SER A 65 -8.53 15.49 -4.65
C SER A 65 -9.29 15.00 -3.41
N SER A 66 -10.62 15.09 -3.41
CA SER A 66 -11.48 14.53 -2.35
C SER A 66 -11.34 13.00 -2.26
N ARG A 67 -11.31 12.32 -3.42
CA ARG A 67 -11.07 10.86 -3.53
C ARG A 67 -9.75 10.44 -2.88
N TYR A 68 -8.67 11.19 -3.06
CA TYR A 68 -7.36 10.82 -2.49
C TYR A 68 -7.35 10.94 -0.95
N ALA A 69 -7.97 11.98 -0.41
CA ALA A 69 -8.11 12.16 1.03
C ALA A 69 -8.98 11.06 1.66
N GLN A 70 -10.08 10.70 0.99
CA GLN A 70 -10.93 9.57 1.38
C GLN A 70 -10.14 8.26 1.34
N GLU A 71 -9.41 7.98 0.26
CA GLU A 71 -8.61 6.76 0.11
C GLU A 71 -7.57 6.61 1.23
N LEU A 72 -6.85 7.69 1.56
CA LEU A 72 -5.89 7.67 2.66
C LEU A 72 -6.57 7.38 4.00
N THR A 73 -7.71 8.01 4.27
CA THR A 73 -8.48 7.84 5.51
C THR A 73 -8.97 6.40 5.65
N VAL A 74 -9.61 5.86 4.61
CA VAL A 74 -10.06 4.46 4.56
C VAL A 74 -8.90 3.50 4.77
N ARG A 75 -7.74 3.77 4.14
CA ARG A 75 -6.52 2.96 4.35
C ARG A 75 -6.04 2.98 5.80
N ARG A 76 -6.14 4.12 6.51
CA ARG A 76 -5.77 4.20 7.94
C ARG A 76 -6.76 3.41 8.81
N LEU A 77 -8.05 3.59 8.59
CA LEU A 77 -9.09 2.87 9.32
C LEU A 77 -8.98 1.35 9.11
N ALA A 78 -8.74 0.91 7.87
CA ALA A 78 -8.58 -0.50 7.54
C ALA A 78 -7.37 -1.12 8.25
N LYS A 79 -6.23 -0.41 8.29
CA LYS A 79 -5.05 -0.85 9.05
C LYS A 79 -5.32 -0.96 10.55
N CYS A 80 -6.23 -0.15 11.09
CA CYS A 80 -6.67 -0.21 12.49
C CYS A 80 -7.85 -1.17 12.73
N ARG A 81 -8.29 -1.92 11.70
CA ARG A 81 -9.47 -2.81 11.74
C ARG A 81 -10.77 -2.12 12.14
N ARG A 82 -10.90 -0.83 11.87
CA ARG A 82 -12.10 -0.02 12.16
C ARG A 82 -13.12 -0.10 11.02
N PHE A 83 -13.57 -1.31 10.68
CA PHE A 83 -14.42 -1.55 9.50
C PHE A 83 -15.80 -0.89 9.58
N SER A 84 -16.40 -0.83 10.79
CA SER A 84 -17.70 -0.16 11.00
C SER A 84 -17.62 1.36 10.74
N ASP A 85 -16.50 2.01 11.07
CA ASP A 85 -16.32 3.43 10.76
C ASP A 85 -16.13 3.67 9.27
N ILE A 86 -15.53 2.72 8.54
CA ILE A 86 -15.39 2.76 7.08
C ILE A 86 -16.77 2.66 6.43
N GLU A 87 -17.58 1.71 6.88
CA GLU A 87 -18.96 1.55 6.41
C GLU A 87 -19.77 2.82 6.66
N THR A 88 -19.78 3.32 7.90
CA THR A 88 -20.51 4.55 8.25
C THR A 88 -20.07 5.74 7.40
N LEU A 89 -18.76 5.90 7.16
CA LEU A 89 -18.22 6.96 6.31
C LEU A 89 -18.70 6.81 4.86
N ILE A 90 -18.61 5.62 4.27
CA ILE A 90 -18.97 5.39 2.87
C ILE A 90 -20.49 5.48 2.66
N GLU A 91 -21.29 4.93 3.57
CA GLU A 91 -22.75 5.04 3.50
C GLU A 91 -23.20 6.51 3.62
N SER A 92 -22.53 7.34 4.43
CA SER A 92 -22.86 8.76 4.50
C SER A 92 -22.69 9.49 3.16
N HIS A 93 -21.73 9.07 2.34
CA HIS A 93 -21.50 9.65 1.00
C HIS A 93 -22.53 9.21 -0.04
N LYS A 94 -23.36 8.18 0.22
CA LYS A 94 -24.47 7.82 -0.68
C LYS A 94 -25.58 8.87 -0.71
N ASN A 95 -25.62 9.75 0.28
CA ASN A 95 -26.56 10.88 0.34
C ASN A 95 -26.10 12.09 -0.49
N ASP A 96 -24.87 12.08 -1.03
CA ASP A 96 -24.37 13.16 -1.88
C ASP A 96 -25.14 13.16 -3.23
N PRO A 97 -25.61 14.30 -3.74
CA PRO A 97 -26.27 14.39 -5.04
C PRO A 97 -25.48 13.77 -6.21
N LYS A 98 -24.14 13.74 -6.11
CA LYS A 98 -23.24 13.11 -7.09
C LYS A 98 -23.31 11.59 -7.10
N ILE A 99 -24.13 10.96 -6.24
CA ILE A 99 -24.32 9.51 -6.24
C ILE A 99 -24.80 8.99 -7.61
N LYS A 100 -25.53 9.80 -8.38
CA LYS A 100 -25.97 9.48 -9.75
C LYS A 100 -24.82 9.46 -10.77
N GLU A 101 -23.67 10.04 -10.45
CA GLU A 101 -22.48 10.04 -11.31
C GLU A 101 -21.67 8.74 -11.09
N GLU A 102 -21.52 7.94 -12.15
CA GLU A 102 -20.76 6.68 -12.09
C GLU A 102 -19.33 6.87 -11.53
N PRO A 103 -18.54 7.89 -11.93
CA PRO A 103 -17.19 8.08 -11.39
C PRO A 103 -17.17 8.24 -9.87
N PHE A 104 -18.12 9.00 -9.31
CA PHE A 104 -18.25 9.20 -7.87
C PHE A 104 -18.66 7.90 -7.17
N TYR A 105 -19.71 7.23 -7.65
CA TYR A 105 -20.17 5.95 -7.08
C TYR A 105 -19.07 4.88 -7.12
N SER A 106 -18.30 4.82 -8.21
CA SER A 106 -17.15 3.92 -8.38
C SER A 106 -16.02 4.18 -7.37
N THR A 107 -15.91 5.40 -6.81
CA THR A 107 -14.97 5.68 -5.71
C THR A 107 -15.37 5.01 -4.41
N LEU A 108 -16.67 4.83 -4.16
CA LEU A 108 -17.19 4.15 -2.97
C LEU A 108 -16.86 2.66 -3.03
N ILE A 109 -17.13 2.01 -4.18
CA ILE A 109 -16.76 0.61 -4.45
C ILE A 109 -15.25 0.41 -4.28
N ARG A 110 -14.43 1.31 -4.85
CA ARG A 110 -12.97 1.26 -4.71
C ARG A 110 -12.51 1.43 -3.26
N SER A 111 -13.20 2.25 -2.48
CA SER A 111 -12.90 2.47 -1.05
C SER A 111 -13.14 1.20 -0.24
N TYR A 112 -14.30 0.54 -0.41
CA TYR A 112 -14.54 -0.78 0.19
C TYR A 112 -13.50 -1.81 -0.26
N GLY A 113 -13.14 -1.81 -1.56
CA GLY A 113 -12.07 -2.65 -2.09
C GLY A 113 -10.74 -2.43 -1.36
N ARG A 114 -10.28 -1.19 -1.22
CA ARG A 114 -9.05 -0.85 -0.48
C ARG A 114 -9.08 -1.25 0.99
N ALA A 115 -10.27 -1.32 1.59
CA ALA A 115 -10.49 -1.81 2.94
C ALA A 115 -10.58 -3.35 3.04
N SER A 116 -10.42 -4.07 1.92
CA SER A 116 -10.63 -5.52 1.83
C SER A 116 -12.04 -5.98 2.21
N MET A 117 -13.04 -5.11 2.02
CA MET A 117 -14.45 -5.35 2.33
C MET A 117 -15.23 -5.72 1.05
N PHE A 118 -14.83 -6.82 0.40
CA PHE A 118 -15.43 -7.23 -0.89
C PHE A 118 -16.96 -7.32 -0.87
N ASP A 119 -17.54 -7.90 0.18
CA ASP A 119 -19.00 -8.11 0.20
C ASP A 119 -19.76 -6.77 0.23
N HIS A 120 -19.18 -5.73 0.85
CA HIS A 120 -19.73 -4.36 0.82
C HIS A 120 -19.54 -3.72 -0.56
N ALA A 121 -18.38 -3.95 -1.20
CA ALA A 121 -18.14 -3.49 -2.56
C ALA A 121 -19.12 -4.11 -3.56
N MET A 122 -19.39 -5.42 -3.45
CA MET A 122 -20.35 -6.14 -4.28
C MET A 122 -21.78 -5.62 -4.07
N ARG A 123 -22.24 -5.53 -2.82
CA ARG A 123 -23.56 -4.97 -2.51
C ARG A 123 -23.71 -3.54 -3.04
N THR A 124 -22.66 -2.72 -2.90
CA THR A 124 -22.67 -1.35 -3.40
C THR A 124 -22.81 -1.33 -4.93
N PHE A 125 -22.09 -2.20 -5.66
CA PHE A 125 -22.23 -2.33 -7.12
C PHE A 125 -23.63 -2.80 -7.55
N GLU A 126 -24.24 -3.73 -6.82
CA GLU A 126 -25.61 -4.20 -7.08
C GLU A 126 -26.66 -3.10 -6.82
N GLN A 127 -26.41 -2.20 -5.88
CA GLN A 127 -27.31 -1.09 -5.54
C GLN A 127 -27.32 0.06 -6.57
N MET A 128 -26.44 0.08 -7.57
CA MET A 128 -26.33 1.22 -8.51
C MET A 128 -27.65 1.56 -9.22
N ASP A 129 -28.49 0.56 -9.54
CA ASP A 129 -29.80 0.79 -10.16
C ASP A 129 -30.76 1.54 -9.24
N GLN A 130 -30.69 1.28 -7.93
CA GLN A 130 -31.55 1.91 -6.92
C GLN A 130 -31.30 3.42 -6.83
N TYR A 131 -30.07 3.85 -7.14
CA TYR A 131 -29.67 5.26 -7.18
C TYR A 131 -29.73 5.88 -8.58
N GLY A 132 -30.14 5.11 -9.59
CA GLY A 132 -30.17 5.55 -11.00
C GLY A 132 -28.79 5.80 -11.60
N THR A 133 -27.75 5.17 -11.06
CA THR A 133 -26.36 5.33 -11.51
C THR A 133 -26.06 4.32 -12.62
N PRO A 134 -25.56 4.74 -13.79
CA PRO A 134 -25.26 3.82 -14.89
C PRO A 134 -24.06 2.92 -14.55
N ARG A 135 -24.07 1.69 -15.05
CA ARG A 135 -22.91 0.78 -15.04
C ARG A 135 -22.21 0.81 -16.39
N SER A 136 -20.89 0.88 -16.34
CA SER A 136 -19.98 0.71 -17.47
C SER A 136 -18.73 -0.08 -17.04
N ALA A 137 -17.72 -0.11 -17.90
CA ALA A 137 -16.40 -0.64 -17.57
C ALA A 137 -15.79 0.03 -16.31
N VAL A 138 -16.14 1.29 -15.99
CA VAL A 138 -15.54 2.02 -14.85
C VAL A 138 -15.94 1.41 -13.51
N SER A 139 -17.24 1.22 -13.26
CA SER A 139 -17.74 0.59 -12.04
C SER A 139 -17.40 -0.89 -11.98
N PHE A 140 -17.43 -1.58 -13.12
CA PHE A 140 -17.01 -2.98 -13.24
C PHE A 140 -15.53 -3.16 -12.85
N ASN A 141 -14.63 -2.33 -13.39
CA ASN A 141 -13.21 -2.32 -13.03
C ASN A 141 -12.97 -2.01 -11.54
N ALA A 142 -13.82 -1.18 -10.93
CA ALA A 142 -13.75 -0.92 -9.48
C ALA A 142 -14.10 -2.18 -8.66
N LEU A 143 -15.11 -2.95 -9.08
CA LEU A 143 -15.50 -4.21 -8.44
C LEU A 143 -14.41 -5.29 -8.59
N LEU A 144 -13.86 -5.47 -9.79
CA LEU A 144 -12.79 -6.45 -10.01
C LEU A 144 -11.53 -6.10 -9.18
N ASN A 145 -11.16 -4.81 -9.08
CA ASN A 145 -10.09 -4.37 -8.19
C ASN A 145 -10.40 -4.64 -6.70
N ALA A 146 -11.67 -4.57 -6.28
CA ALA A 146 -12.05 -4.92 -4.91
C ALA A 146 -11.82 -6.40 -4.60
N CYS A 147 -11.98 -7.29 -5.60
CA CYS A 147 -11.60 -8.70 -5.49
C CYS A 147 -10.10 -8.85 -5.27
N LEU A 148 -9.28 -8.18 -6.10
CA LEU A 148 -7.82 -8.21 -5.99
C LEU A 148 -7.35 -7.76 -4.60
N HIS A 149 -7.90 -6.65 -4.08
CA HIS A 149 -7.55 -6.15 -2.75
C HIS A 149 -7.97 -7.08 -1.62
N SER A 150 -9.07 -7.81 -1.80
CA SER A 150 -9.55 -8.79 -0.81
C SER A 150 -8.95 -10.18 -1.03
N LYS A 151 -7.96 -10.32 -1.93
CA LYS A 151 -7.32 -11.59 -2.32
C LYS A 151 -8.30 -12.66 -2.81
N LYS A 152 -9.48 -12.27 -3.31
CA LYS A 152 -10.47 -13.18 -3.89
C LYS A 152 -10.17 -13.38 -5.39
N PHE A 153 -8.99 -13.91 -5.70
CA PHE A 153 -8.50 -14.02 -7.09
C PHE A 153 -9.37 -14.93 -7.96
N ASP A 154 -9.92 -16.00 -7.37
CA ASP A 154 -10.79 -16.96 -8.07
C ASP A 154 -12.14 -16.35 -8.48
N LYS A 155 -12.58 -15.29 -7.78
CA LYS A 155 -13.81 -14.57 -8.13
C LYS A 155 -13.63 -13.64 -9.33
N VAL A 156 -12.40 -13.22 -9.65
CA VAL A 156 -12.18 -12.28 -10.75
C VAL A 156 -12.59 -12.90 -12.09
N PRO A 157 -12.13 -14.11 -12.49
CA PRO A 157 -12.60 -14.75 -13.72
C PRO A 157 -14.12 -14.98 -13.74
N GLN A 158 -14.71 -15.45 -12.62
CA GLN A 158 -16.16 -15.67 -12.52
C GLN A 158 -16.95 -14.39 -12.81
N LEU A 159 -16.62 -13.30 -12.10
CA LEU A 159 -17.27 -12.01 -12.32
C LEU A 159 -16.95 -11.41 -13.69
N PHE A 160 -15.78 -11.73 -14.25
CA PHE A 160 -15.38 -11.26 -15.57
C PHE A 160 -16.32 -11.78 -16.65
N ASP A 161 -16.77 -13.03 -16.52
CA ASP A 161 -17.68 -13.67 -17.45
C ASP A 161 -19.16 -13.39 -17.11
N GLU A 162 -19.54 -13.43 -15.83
CA GLU A 162 -20.95 -13.30 -15.39
C GLU A 162 -21.51 -11.88 -15.50
N ILE A 163 -20.75 -10.85 -15.11
CA ILE A 163 -21.28 -9.47 -15.01
C ILE A 163 -21.63 -8.87 -16.38
N PRO A 164 -20.79 -9.00 -17.43
CA PRO A 164 -21.16 -8.55 -18.78
C PRO A 164 -22.40 -9.25 -19.34
N GLN A 165 -22.64 -10.51 -18.99
CA GLN A 165 -23.82 -11.26 -19.41
C GLN A 165 -25.08 -10.80 -18.66
N ARG A 166 -24.93 -10.48 -17.36
CA ARG A 166 -26.04 -10.00 -16.52
C ARG A 166 -26.46 -8.58 -16.86
N TYR A 167 -25.53 -7.75 -17.32
CA TYR A 167 -25.78 -6.33 -17.61
C TYR A 167 -25.31 -5.97 -19.03
N ASN A 168 -26.26 -5.90 -19.98
CA ASN A 168 -26.00 -5.68 -21.42
C ASN A 168 -25.15 -4.44 -21.79
N LYS A 169 -24.99 -3.47 -20.88
CA LYS A 169 -24.19 -2.24 -21.12
C LYS A 169 -22.72 -2.35 -20.72
N ILE A 170 -22.32 -3.43 -20.07
CA ILE A 170 -20.95 -3.60 -19.58
C ILE A 170 -20.14 -4.35 -20.63
N VAL A 171 -19.18 -3.67 -21.25
CA VAL A 171 -18.21 -4.26 -22.16
C VAL A 171 -16.83 -4.22 -21.50
N PRO A 172 -16.19 -5.37 -21.23
CA PRO A 172 -14.84 -5.41 -20.70
C PRO A 172 -13.85 -4.70 -21.62
N ASP A 173 -13.10 -3.75 -21.06
CA ASP A 173 -12.11 -2.93 -21.74
C ASP A 173 -10.67 -3.38 -21.44
N LYS A 174 -9.69 -2.68 -22.00
CA LYS A 174 -8.26 -2.96 -21.75
C LYS A 174 -7.89 -2.99 -20.26
N ILE A 175 -8.55 -2.17 -19.44
CA ILE A 175 -8.32 -2.12 -17.98
C ILE A 175 -8.90 -3.39 -17.34
N SER A 176 -10.08 -3.83 -17.77
CA SER A 176 -10.72 -5.06 -17.32
C SER A 176 -9.80 -6.27 -17.55
N TYR A 177 -9.27 -6.42 -18.77
CA TYR A 177 -8.32 -7.50 -19.10
C TYR A 177 -7.03 -7.38 -18.29
N GLY A 178 -6.51 -6.17 -18.10
CA GLY A 178 -5.33 -5.95 -17.25
C GLY A 178 -5.55 -6.40 -15.79
N ILE A 179 -6.75 -6.19 -15.25
CA ILE A 179 -7.14 -6.69 -13.92
C ILE A 179 -7.21 -8.21 -13.89
N LEU A 180 -7.77 -8.83 -14.93
CA LEU A 180 -7.85 -10.30 -15.06
C LEU A 180 -6.46 -10.94 -15.15
N ILE A 181 -5.57 -10.40 -16.00
CA ILE A 181 -4.16 -10.80 -16.11
C ILE A 181 -3.49 -10.70 -14.73
N LYS A 182 -3.64 -9.55 -14.06
CA LYS A 182 -3.10 -9.34 -12.72
C LYS A 182 -3.65 -10.35 -11.71
N SER A 183 -4.92 -10.71 -11.79
CA SER A 183 -5.53 -11.72 -10.91
C SER A 183 -4.87 -13.09 -11.10
N TYR A 184 -4.69 -13.53 -12.34
CA TYR A 184 -4.02 -14.80 -12.63
C TYR A 184 -2.57 -14.80 -12.15
N CYS A 185 -1.82 -13.71 -12.36
CA CYS A 185 -0.48 -13.54 -11.81
C CYS A 185 -0.45 -13.61 -10.28
N ASP A 186 -1.32 -12.86 -9.60
CA ASP A 186 -1.38 -12.83 -8.13
C ASP A 186 -1.83 -14.19 -7.54
N SER A 187 -2.61 -14.98 -8.28
CA SER A 187 -2.99 -16.36 -7.93
C SER A 187 -1.91 -17.42 -8.22
N GLY A 188 -0.78 -17.03 -8.81
CA GLY A 188 0.32 -17.96 -9.15
C GLY A 188 0.12 -18.74 -10.45
N SER A 189 -0.77 -18.28 -11.34
CA SER A 189 -1.09 -18.89 -12.63
C SER A 189 -0.66 -18.02 -13.83
N PRO A 190 0.64 -17.69 -14.00
CA PRO A 190 1.10 -16.80 -15.07
C PRO A 190 0.83 -17.33 -16.50
N GLN A 191 0.71 -18.65 -16.69
CA GLN A 191 0.37 -19.25 -17.98
C GLN A 191 -1.01 -18.81 -18.46
N LYS A 192 -2.01 -18.87 -17.58
CA LYS A 192 -3.36 -18.35 -17.86
C LYS A 192 -3.33 -16.85 -18.14
N ALA A 193 -2.46 -16.11 -17.44
CA ALA A 193 -2.29 -14.68 -17.70
C ALA A 193 -1.75 -14.41 -19.12
N ILE A 194 -0.84 -15.25 -19.63
CA ILE A 194 -0.38 -15.20 -21.03
C ILE A 194 -1.53 -15.51 -21.98
N GLU A 195 -2.33 -16.55 -21.73
CA GLU A 195 -3.50 -16.89 -22.56
C GLU A 195 -4.48 -15.72 -22.67
N ILE A 196 -4.81 -15.07 -21.55
CA ILE A 196 -5.68 -13.88 -21.54
C ILE A 196 -5.04 -12.72 -22.31
N MET A 197 -3.72 -12.52 -22.18
CA MET A 197 -3.00 -11.51 -22.96
C MET A 197 -3.07 -11.81 -24.47
N ARG A 198 -2.97 -13.07 -24.89
CA ARG A 198 -3.15 -13.49 -26.29
C ARG A 198 -4.59 -13.30 -26.76
N GLN A 199 -5.57 -13.62 -25.93
CA GLN A 199 -6.99 -13.38 -26.23
C GLN A 199 -7.26 -11.89 -26.46
N MET A 200 -6.67 -11.02 -25.62
CA MET A 200 -6.74 -9.58 -25.76
C MET A 200 -6.15 -9.11 -27.10
N GLN A 201 -4.98 -9.65 -27.50
CA GLN A 201 -4.37 -9.39 -28.81
C GLN A 201 -5.27 -9.85 -29.98
N GLY A 202 -5.85 -11.05 -29.89
CA GLY A 202 -6.75 -11.60 -30.91
C GLY A 202 -8.04 -10.78 -31.09
N LYS A 203 -8.47 -10.06 -30.05
CA LYS A 203 -9.60 -9.10 -30.12
C LYS A 203 -9.19 -7.72 -30.64
N GLY A 204 -7.95 -7.55 -31.11
CA GLY A 204 -7.43 -6.27 -31.60
C GLY A 204 -7.18 -5.23 -30.50
N MET A 205 -7.15 -5.64 -29.23
CA MET A 205 -6.88 -4.73 -28.12
C MET A 205 -5.37 -4.58 -27.90
N GLU A 206 -4.93 -3.34 -27.72
CA GLU A 206 -3.52 -3.01 -27.47
C GLU A 206 -3.05 -3.57 -26.12
N VAL A 207 -2.06 -4.47 -26.14
CA VAL A 207 -1.41 -4.96 -24.92
C VAL A 207 -0.37 -3.94 -24.45
N THR A 208 -0.64 -3.37 -23.28
CA THR A 208 0.26 -2.38 -22.66
C THR A 208 1.51 -3.01 -22.04
N THR A 209 2.59 -2.24 -21.90
CA THR A 209 3.80 -2.59 -21.11
C THR A 209 3.46 -3.10 -19.71
N ILE A 210 2.41 -2.57 -19.08
CA ILE A 210 1.96 -2.99 -17.75
C ILE A 210 1.53 -4.47 -17.73
N ALA A 211 0.90 -4.96 -18.79
CA ALA A 211 0.48 -6.37 -18.88
C ALA A 211 1.70 -7.30 -18.96
N PHE A 212 2.65 -7.00 -19.86
CA PHE A 212 3.90 -7.76 -19.97
C PHE A 212 4.68 -7.77 -18.65
N THR A 213 4.93 -6.61 -18.06
CA THR A 213 5.69 -6.49 -16.80
C THR A 213 5.01 -7.20 -15.63
N THR A 214 3.67 -7.21 -15.58
CA THR A 214 2.90 -7.96 -14.58
C THR A 214 3.07 -9.47 -14.73
N ILE A 215 3.04 -9.99 -15.96
CA ILE A 215 3.25 -11.41 -16.25
C ILE A 215 4.70 -11.81 -15.97
N LEU A 216 5.67 -11.03 -16.45
CA LEU A 216 7.10 -11.23 -16.19
C LEU A 216 7.40 -11.30 -14.69
N SER A 217 6.84 -10.37 -13.89
CA SER A 217 7.02 -10.39 -12.44
C SER A 217 6.52 -11.68 -11.81
N SER A 218 5.43 -12.24 -12.32
CA SER A 218 4.89 -13.50 -11.84
C SER A 218 5.74 -14.70 -12.27
N LEU A 219 6.21 -14.74 -13.53
CA LEU A 219 7.07 -15.80 -14.05
C LEU A 219 8.40 -15.86 -13.30
N TYR A 220 9.09 -14.71 -13.14
CA TYR A 220 10.34 -14.64 -12.39
C TYR A 220 10.17 -15.05 -10.91
N LYS A 221 9.06 -14.66 -10.27
CA LYS A 221 8.77 -15.09 -8.89
C LYS A 221 8.55 -16.60 -8.76
N LYS A 222 7.96 -17.23 -9.78
CA LYS A 222 7.71 -18.67 -9.83
C LYS A 222 8.95 -19.47 -10.28
N GLY A 223 9.99 -18.78 -10.78
CA GLY A 223 11.23 -19.40 -11.25
C GLY A 223 11.16 -19.93 -12.68
N GLU A 224 10.14 -19.54 -13.45
CA GLU A 224 10.00 -19.94 -14.86
C GLU A 224 10.80 -19.01 -15.77
N LEU A 225 12.13 -19.08 -15.66
CA LEU A 225 13.06 -18.11 -16.25
C LEU A 225 13.05 -18.15 -17.78
N GLU A 226 12.97 -19.34 -18.39
CA GLU A 226 13.01 -19.50 -19.84
C GLU A 226 11.78 -18.86 -20.50
N VAL A 227 10.60 -19.07 -19.92
CA VAL A 227 9.35 -18.47 -20.38
C VAL A 227 9.38 -16.95 -20.17
N ALA A 228 9.94 -16.49 -19.04
CA ALA A 228 10.07 -15.06 -18.76
C ALA A 228 11.00 -14.34 -19.76
N GLU A 229 12.18 -14.89 -20.05
CA GLU A 229 13.11 -14.30 -21.00
C GLU A 229 12.57 -14.37 -22.44
N SER A 230 11.85 -15.43 -22.81
CA SER A 230 11.13 -15.48 -24.09
C SER A 230 10.09 -14.36 -24.21
N LEU A 231 9.30 -14.14 -23.15
CA LEU A 231 8.29 -13.07 -23.10
C LEU A 231 8.93 -11.68 -23.09
N TRP A 232 10.08 -11.50 -22.43
CA TRP A 232 10.87 -10.27 -22.48
C TRP A 232 11.32 -9.96 -23.91
N ASN A 233 11.90 -10.94 -24.59
CA ASN A 233 12.36 -10.77 -25.98
C ASN A 233 11.20 -10.45 -26.93
N GLU A 234 10.01 -11.02 -26.70
CA GLU A 234 8.82 -10.65 -27.45
C GLU A 234 8.41 -9.20 -27.21
N MET A 235 8.40 -8.76 -25.94
CA MET A 235 8.09 -7.38 -25.57
C MET A 235 9.04 -6.40 -26.27
N VAL A 236 10.35 -6.71 -26.30
CA VAL A 236 11.36 -5.92 -27.01
C VAL A 236 11.13 -5.93 -28.52
N LYS A 237 10.90 -7.10 -29.13
CA LYS A 237 10.67 -7.24 -30.57
C LYS A 237 9.43 -6.50 -31.05
N LYS A 238 8.41 -6.39 -30.20
CA LYS A 238 7.19 -5.61 -30.46
C LYS A 238 7.40 -4.10 -30.35
N GLY A 239 8.59 -3.64 -29.93
CA GLY A 239 8.88 -2.23 -29.75
C GLY A 239 8.11 -1.61 -28.58
N CYS A 240 7.72 -2.41 -27.58
CA CYS A 240 7.11 -1.85 -26.37
C CYS A 240 8.13 -0.96 -25.64
N GLU A 241 7.70 0.22 -25.20
CA GLU A 241 8.54 1.12 -24.42
C GLU A 241 8.93 0.43 -23.10
N LEU A 242 10.23 0.13 -22.97
CA LEU A 242 10.81 -0.39 -21.74
C LEU A 242 10.99 0.76 -20.76
N ASP A 243 10.52 0.57 -19.53
CA ASP A 243 10.66 1.53 -18.45
C ASP A 243 11.47 0.94 -17.29
N ASN A 244 11.75 1.77 -16.28
CA ASN A 244 12.42 1.35 -15.05
C ASN A 244 11.68 0.18 -14.37
N ALA A 245 10.35 0.10 -14.48
CA ALA A 245 9.58 -0.96 -13.84
C ALA A 245 9.84 -2.32 -14.51
N ALA A 246 9.92 -2.36 -15.85
CA ALA A 246 10.28 -3.55 -16.61
C ALA A 246 11.67 -4.07 -16.23
N TYR A 247 12.69 -3.21 -16.24
CA TYR A 247 14.04 -3.58 -15.83
C TYR A 247 14.12 -4.00 -14.36
N ASN A 248 13.43 -3.30 -13.46
CA ASN A 248 13.41 -3.67 -12.04
C ASN A 248 12.79 -5.07 -11.80
N VAL A 249 11.84 -5.49 -12.64
CA VAL A 249 11.28 -6.85 -12.59
C VAL A 249 12.30 -7.90 -13.04
N ARG A 250 13.10 -7.61 -14.06
CA ARG A 250 14.19 -8.50 -14.53
C ARG A 250 15.35 -8.55 -13.53
N ILE A 251 15.75 -7.38 -13.00
CA ILE A 251 16.77 -7.25 -11.93
C ILE A 251 16.37 -8.01 -10.67
N MET A 252 15.08 -7.98 -10.29
CA MET A 252 14.56 -8.77 -9.16
C MET A 252 14.85 -10.26 -9.32
N SER A 253 14.81 -10.80 -10.54
CA SER A 253 15.17 -12.19 -10.82
C SER A 253 16.68 -12.41 -10.65
N ALA A 254 17.49 -11.55 -11.29
CA ALA A 254 18.95 -11.59 -11.21
C ALA A 254 19.48 -11.44 -9.78
N GLN A 255 18.76 -10.76 -8.90
CA GLN A 255 19.11 -10.61 -7.48
C GLN A 255 19.33 -11.95 -6.77
N LYS A 256 18.62 -13.01 -7.18
CA LYS A 256 18.79 -14.36 -6.63
C LYS A 256 19.95 -15.13 -7.27
N GLU A 257 20.36 -14.72 -8.46
CA GLU A 257 21.44 -15.35 -9.23
C GLU A 257 22.79 -14.87 -8.68
N SER A 258 23.15 -13.62 -8.95
CA SER A 258 24.42 -13.03 -8.55
C SER A 258 24.37 -11.48 -8.51
N PRO A 259 25.15 -10.84 -7.62
CA PRO A 259 25.34 -9.39 -7.66
C PRO A 259 25.90 -8.88 -9.00
N GLU A 260 26.71 -9.70 -9.68
CA GLU A 260 27.31 -9.38 -10.99
C GLU A 260 26.23 -9.24 -12.06
N ARG A 261 25.30 -10.21 -12.15
CA ARG A 261 24.18 -10.14 -13.08
C ARG A 261 23.29 -8.93 -12.83
N VAL A 262 23.08 -8.56 -11.56
CA VAL A 262 22.35 -7.33 -11.22
C VAL A 262 23.05 -6.08 -11.73
N LYS A 263 24.38 -6.00 -11.60
CA LYS A 263 25.16 -4.86 -12.13
C LYS A 263 25.06 -4.77 -13.65
N GLU A 264 25.24 -5.89 -14.35
CA GLU A 264 25.12 -5.94 -15.81
C GLU A 264 23.77 -5.39 -16.29
N LEU A 265 22.67 -5.77 -15.63
CA LEU A 265 21.34 -5.28 -15.96
C LEU A 265 21.15 -3.78 -15.63
N ILE A 266 21.80 -3.27 -14.57
CA ILE A 266 21.80 -1.83 -14.25
C ILE A 266 22.59 -1.04 -15.29
N GLU A 267 23.70 -1.59 -15.78
CA GLU A 267 24.50 -1.01 -16.86
C GLU A 267 23.74 -1.03 -18.20
N GLU A 268 23.13 -2.16 -18.57
CA GLU A 268 22.24 -2.30 -19.74
C GLU A 268 21.10 -1.28 -19.69
N MET A 269 20.47 -1.12 -18.53
CA MET A 269 19.43 -0.12 -18.34
C MET A 269 19.96 1.31 -18.59
N SER A 270 21.18 1.61 -18.16
CA SER A 270 21.83 2.90 -18.35
C SER A 270 22.23 3.15 -19.82
N THR A 271 22.71 2.14 -20.54
CA THR A 271 23.05 2.25 -21.98
C THR A 271 21.81 2.47 -22.84
N MET A 272 20.66 1.96 -22.40
CA MET A 272 19.36 2.23 -23.01
C MET A 272 18.78 3.62 -22.68
N GLY A 273 19.53 4.46 -21.95
CA GLY A 273 19.13 5.81 -21.59
C GLY A 273 18.16 5.90 -20.41
N LEU A 274 17.86 4.78 -19.75
CA LEU A 274 17.05 4.74 -18.53
C LEU A 274 17.92 5.03 -17.31
N LYS A 275 17.37 5.71 -16.30
CA LYS A 275 18.11 6.06 -15.08
C LYS A 275 17.80 5.07 -13.97
N PRO A 276 18.78 4.28 -13.49
CA PRO A 276 18.60 3.37 -12.35
C PRO A 276 18.00 4.10 -11.16
N ASP A 277 17.03 3.47 -10.51
CA ASP A 277 16.36 4.06 -9.35
C ASP A 277 16.75 3.35 -8.05
N THR A 278 16.21 3.85 -6.94
CA THR A 278 16.48 3.26 -5.62
C THR A 278 16.07 1.79 -5.54
N ILE A 279 15.10 1.34 -6.35
CA ILE A 279 14.69 -0.07 -6.37
C ILE A 279 15.78 -0.92 -7.02
N SER A 280 16.36 -0.47 -8.15
CA SER A 280 17.46 -1.16 -8.82
C SER A 280 18.65 -1.38 -7.87
N TYR A 281 19.09 -0.33 -7.19
CA TYR A 281 20.18 -0.42 -6.20
C TYR A 281 19.80 -1.20 -4.95
N ASN A 282 18.53 -1.19 -4.52
CA ASN A 282 18.07 -2.03 -3.42
C ASN A 282 18.20 -3.52 -3.75
N TYR A 283 17.94 -3.93 -4.99
CA TYR A 283 18.18 -5.31 -5.41
C TYR A 283 19.66 -5.65 -5.39
N LEU A 284 20.53 -4.76 -5.86
CA LEU A 284 21.99 -4.97 -5.79
C LEU A 284 22.48 -5.10 -4.34
N MET A 285 22.03 -4.22 -3.44
CA MET A 285 22.35 -4.32 -2.01
C MET A 285 21.88 -5.65 -1.41
N THR A 286 20.65 -6.08 -1.76
CA THR A 286 20.08 -7.34 -1.27
C THR A 286 20.91 -8.53 -1.79
N ALA A 287 21.27 -8.55 -3.08
CA ALA A 287 22.12 -9.59 -3.66
C ALA A 287 23.46 -9.71 -2.91
N TYR A 288 24.13 -8.58 -2.65
CA TYR A 288 25.38 -8.58 -1.89
C TYR A 288 25.19 -9.10 -0.46
N CYS A 289 24.13 -8.66 0.22
CA CYS A 289 23.86 -9.09 1.59
C CYS A 289 23.56 -10.60 1.67
N GLU A 290 22.82 -11.16 0.71
CA GLU A 290 22.54 -12.59 0.63
C GLU A 290 23.79 -13.44 0.34
N LYS A 291 24.77 -12.89 -0.39
CA LYS A 291 26.08 -13.52 -0.59
C LYS A 291 27.09 -13.24 0.54
N GLY A 292 26.67 -12.56 1.62
CA GLY A 292 27.54 -12.23 2.76
C GLY A 292 28.52 -11.08 2.52
N MET A 293 28.41 -10.39 1.38
CA MET A 293 29.29 -9.29 0.97
C MET A 293 28.80 -7.94 1.53
N LEU A 294 28.73 -7.84 2.86
CA LEU A 294 28.14 -6.67 3.53
C LEU A 294 28.86 -5.34 3.23
N ASP A 295 30.17 -5.36 3.03
CA ASP A 295 30.92 -4.13 2.75
C ASP A 295 30.61 -3.58 1.36
N GLU A 296 30.40 -4.46 0.37
CA GLU A 296 29.92 -4.05 -0.95
C GLU A 296 28.49 -3.50 -0.88
N ALA A 297 27.61 -4.12 -0.07
CA ALA A 297 26.27 -3.58 0.16
C ALA A 297 26.30 -2.17 0.78
N LYS A 298 27.24 -1.89 1.70
CA LYS A 298 27.44 -0.56 2.27
C LYS A 298 27.96 0.44 1.24
N LYS A 299 28.91 0.06 0.38
CA LYS A 299 29.39 0.92 -0.71
C LYS A 299 28.25 1.33 -1.64
N VAL A 300 27.35 0.40 -1.99
CA VAL A 300 26.16 0.72 -2.78
C VAL A 300 25.25 1.71 -2.05
N TYR A 301 25.03 1.52 -0.75
CA TYR A 301 24.25 2.44 0.07
C TYR A 301 24.84 3.85 0.12
N GLU A 302 26.15 3.98 0.33
CA GLU A 302 26.88 5.24 0.38
C GLU A 302 26.88 5.94 -0.99
N GLY A 303 26.92 5.16 -2.08
CA GLY A 303 26.83 5.66 -3.45
C GLY A 303 25.44 6.09 -3.91
N LEU A 304 24.37 5.85 -3.14
CA LEU A 304 22.99 6.18 -3.58
C LEU A 304 22.81 7.67 -3.90
N GLU A 305 23.31 8.55 -3.04
CA GLU A 305 23.16 10.00 -3.22
C GLU A 305 23.92 10.49 -4.47
N GLY A 306 25.11 9.95 -4.72
CA GLY A 306 25.88 10.22 -5.95
C GLY A 306 25.17 9.76 -7.23
N ASN A 307 24.31 8.74 -7.14
CA ASN A 307 23.45 8.26 -8.23
C ASN A 307 22.08 8.97 -8.27
N ASN A 308 21.92 10.13 -7.62
CA ASN A 308 20.66 10.88 -7.51
C ASN A 308 19.49 10.06 -6.92
N CYS A 309 19.80 9.04 -6.11
CA CYS A 309 18.83 8.19 -5.44
C CYS A 309 18.76 8.51 -3.94
N ALA A 310 17.57 8.34 -3.35
CA ALA A 310 17.36 8.58 -1.93
C ALA A 310 16.98 7.28 -1.21
N PRO A 311 17.66 6.90 -0.11
CA PRO A 311 17.29 5.73 0.69
C PRO A 311 15.81 5.72 1.07
N ASN A 312 15.16 4.56 0.89
CA ASN A 312 13.75 4.39 1.21
C ASN A 312 13.56 3.34 2.34
N SER A 313 12.31 3.09 2.72
CA SER A 313 12.01 2.11 3.78
C SER A 313 12.54 0.70 3.47
N ALA A 314 12.60 0.29 2.20
CA ALA A 314 13.15 -0.99 1.82
C ALA A 314 14.68 -1.01 1.96
N THR A 315 15.36 0.09 1.61
CA THR A 315 16.81 0.26 1.83
C THR A 315 17.20 0.03 3.29
N PHE A 316 16.53 0.74 4.21
CA PHE A 316 16.80 0.60 5.64
C PHE A 316 16.41 -0.78 6.18
N ARG A 317 15.30 -1.35 5.69
CA ARG A 317 14.88 -2.71 6.05
C ARG A 317 15.95 -3.75 5.70
N THR A 318 16.46 -3.73 4.47
CA THR A 318 17.49 -4.66 3.99
C THR A 318 18.77 -4.54 4.83
N LEU A 319 19.32 -3.33 4.96
CA LEU A 319 20.57 -3.11 5.69
C LEU A 319 20.46 -3.52 7.16
N ILE A 320 19.42 -3.06 7.87
CA ILE A 320 19.27 -3.38 9.30
C ILE A 320 19.09 -4.88 9.49
N PHE A 321 18.27 -5.54 8.65
CA PHE A 321 18.05 -6.98 8.75
C PHE A 321 19.35 -7.77 8.60
N HIS A 322 20.15 -7.51 7.56
CA HIS A 322 21.38 -8.26 7.32
C HIS A 322 22.53 -7.88 8.28
N LEU A 323 22.58 -6.64 8.76
CA LEU A 323 23.48 -6.26 9.87
C LEU A 323 23.13 -7.01 11.16
N CYS A 324 21.83 -7.17 11.47
CA CYS A 324 21.39 -7.97 12.62
C CYS A 324 21.73 -9.45 12.43
N TYR A 325 21.50 -10.01 11.23
CA TYR A 325 21.85 -11.39 10.91
C TYR A 325 23.35 -11.65 11.10
N SER A 326 24.18 -10.68 10.76
CA SER A 326 25.64 -10.74 10.94
C SER A 326 26.11 -10.31 12.34
N ARG A 327 25.18 -10.14 13.30
CA ARG A 327 25.43 -9.73 14.70
C ARG A 327 26.12 -8.36 14.85
N LEU A 328 26.05 -7.51 13.84
CA LEU A 328 26.58 -6.14 13.82
C LEU A 328 25.52 -5.14 14.31
N TYR A 329 24.95 -5.39 15.49
CA TYR A 329 23.77 -4.66 15.98
C TYR A 329 24.01 -3.16 16.22
N GLU A 330 25.23 -2.74 16.59
CA GLU A 330 25.57 -1.32 16.77
C GLU A 330 25.52 -0.55 15.45
N GLN A 331 26.04 -1.14 14.36
CA GLN A 331 25.92 -0.59 13.02
C GLN A 331 24.45 -0.57 12.57
N GLY A 332 23.70 -1.65 12.86
CA GLY A 332 22.26 -1.71 12.63
C GLY A 332 21.50 -0.58 13.33
N TYR A 333 21.87 -0.25 14.56
CA TYR A 333 21.27 0.86 15.31
C TYR A 333 21.67 2.24 14.74
N ALA A 334 22.90 2.41 14.26
CA ALA A 334 23.30 3.63 13.55
C ALA A 334 22.46 3.86 12.28
N ILE A 335 22.25 2.81 11.48
CA ILE A 335 21.38 2.85 10.30
C ILE A 335 19.92 3.12 10.70
N PHE A 336 19.44 2.54 11.80
CA PHE A 336 18.11 2.85 12.34
C PHE A 336 17.96 4.33 12.69
N LYS A 337 18.93 4.95 13.38
CA LYS A 337 18.90 6.40 13.67
C LYS A 337 18.80 7.24 12.39
N LYS A 338 19.56 6.90 11.35
CA LYS A 338 19.47 7.57 10.03
C LYS A 338 18.09 7.37 9.38
N SER A 339 17.49 6.18 9.52
CA SER A 339 16.13 5.88 9.05
C SER A 339 15.07 6.76 9.73
N VAL A 340 15.24 7.03 11.03
CA VAL A 340 14.34 7.89 11.82
C VAL A 340 14.44 9.34 11.38
N TYR A 341 15.67 9.83 11.18
CA TYR A 341 15.96 11.18 10.65
C TYR A 341 15.29 11.40 9.29
N MET A 342 15.37 10.42 8.39
CA MET A 342 14.71 10.46 7.07
C MET A 342 13.21 10.15 7.10
N HIS A 343 12.64 9.94 8.29
CA HIS A 343 11.25 9.55 8.51
C HIS A 343 10.82 8.24 7.82
N LYS A 344 11.76 7.35 7.49
CA LYS A 344 11.53 6.04 6.85
C LYS A 344 11.74 4.90 7.85
N ILE A 345 10.76 4.65 8.72
CA ILE A 345 10.89 3.60 9.73
C ILE A 345 10.66 2.22 9.08
N PRO A 346 11.56 1.23 9.32
CA PRO A 346 11.37 -0.17 8.93
C PRO A 346 10.15 -0.82 9.60
N ASP A 347 9.81 -2.04 9.18
CA ASP A 347 8.70 -2.78 9.80
C ASP A 347 9.04 -3.34 11.20
N PHE A 348 8.01 -3.83 11.88
CA PHE A 348 8.12 -4.40 13.22
C PHE A 348 9.13 -5.55 13.30
N ASN A 349 9.16 -6.44 12.31
CA ASN A 349 9.99 -7.64 12.38
C ASN A 349 11.47 -7.27 12.31
N THR A 350 11.85 -6.39 11.38
CA THR A 350 13.24 -5.89 11.29
C THR A 350 13.69 -5.21 12.57
N LEU A 351 12.84 -4.36 13.16
CA LEU A 351 13.18 -3.65 14.39
C LEU A 351 13.14 -4.55 15.64
N LYS A 352 12.29 -5.58 15.66
CA LYS A 352 12.27 -6.61 16.70
C LYS A 352 13.61 -7.32 16.75
N HIS A 353 14.13 -7.78 15.62
CA HIS A 353 15.44 -8.44 15.55
C HIS A 353 16.56 -7.53 16.07
N LEU A 354 16.55 -6.25 15.67
CA LEU A 354 17.52 -5.28 16.18
C LEU A 354 17.41 -5.08 17.70
N ALA A 355 16.20 -4.94 18.23
CA ALA A 355 15.99 -4.75 19.67
C ALA A 355 16.48 -5.96 20.48
N VAL A 356 16.15 -7.18 20.06
CA VAL A 356 16.63 -8.43 20.69
C VAL A 356 18.16 -8.46 20.67
N GLY A 357 18.77 -8.22 19.51
CA GLY A 357 20.23 -8.24 19.36
C GLY A 357 20.98 -7.18 20.17
N LEU A 358 20.40 -5.99 20.33
CA LEU A 358 20.95 -4.96 21.21
C LEU A 358 20.93 -5.40 22.68
N VAL A 359 19.86 -6.08 23.13
CA VAL A 359 19.79 -6.65 24.48
C VAL A 359 20.82 -7.76 24.67
N GLU A 360 21.00 -8.65 23.69
CA GLU A 360 22.04 -9.69 23.70
C GLU A 360 23.45 -9.10 23.88
N LYS A 361 23.73 -7.96 23.24
CA LYS A 361 25.01 -7.22 23.39
C LYS A 361 25.07 -6.31 24.60
N LYS A 362 24.11 -6.40 25.53
CA LYS A 362 24.01 -5.56 26.74
C LYS A 362 23.87 -4.06 26.45
N LYS A 363 23.45 -3.67 25.24
CA LYS A 363 23.15 -2.28 24.84
C LYS A 363 21.69 -1.93 25.17
N ILE A 364 21.37 -1.99 26.46
CA ILE A 364 19.99 -1.86 26.97
C ILE A 364 19.40 -0.47 26.68
N ASP A 365 20.20 0.58 26.79
CA ASP A 365 19.74 1.95 26.54
C ASP A 365 19.38 2.20 25.07
N ASP A 366 20.15 1.63 24.15
CA ASP A 366 19.85 1.70 22.70
C ASP A 366 18.57 0.93 22.37
N ALA A 367 18.37 -0.26 22.97
CA ALA A 367 17.14 -1.02 22.81
C ALA A 367 15.91 -0.24 23.33
N LYS A 368 16.01 0.38 24.51
CA LYS A 368 14.96 1.24 25.06
C LYS A 368 14.72 2.48 24.20
N GLY A 369 15.78 3.11 23.68
CA GLY A 369 15.72 4.27 22.78
C GLY A 369 15.00 3.96 21.47
N LEU A 370 15.29 2.80 20.88
CA LEU A 370 14.58 2.29 19.69
C LEU A 370 13.09 2.15 19.96
N ILE A 371 12.72 1.46 21.04
CA ILE A 371 11.31 1.18 21.34
C ILE A 371 10.55 2.48 21.61
N ARG A 372 11.10 3.39 22.43
CA ARG A 372 10.53 4.72 22.70
C ARG A 372 10.27 5.50 21.40
N THR A 373 11.21 5.47 20.46
CA THR A 373 11.08 6.15 19.17
C THR A 373 9.90 5.60 18.37
N VAL A 374 9.70 4.29 18.38
CA VAL A 374 8.55 3.65 17.72
C VAL A 374 7.24 3.99 18.45
N LYS A 375 7.20 3.93 19.79
CA LYS A 375 6.01 4.30 20.59
C LYS A 375 5.53 5.72 20.34
N LYS A 376 6.45 6.67 20.16
CA LYS A 376 6.11 8.07 19.90
C LYS A 376 5.45 8.29 18.54
N LYS A 377 5.71 7.42 17.55
CA LYS A 377 5.29 7.63 16.16
C LYS A 377 4.03 6.87 15.76
N PHE A 378 3.73 5.73 16.39
CA PHE A 378 2.61 4.87 16.03
C PHE A 378 1.51 4.86 17.10
N PRO A 379 0.23 4.70 16.72
CA PRO A 379 -0.87 4.73 17.66
C PRO A 379 -0.87 3.52 18.60
N PRO A 380 -1.45 3.62 19.81
CA PRO A 380 -1.44 2.54 20.82
C PRO A 380 -1.94 1.18 20.31
N SER A 381 -2.88 1.16 19.38
CA SER A 381 -3.40 -0.07 18.77
C SER A 381 -2.33 -0.90 18.05
N PHE A 382 -1.26 -0.27 17.55
CA PHE A 382 -0.12 -0.94 16.93
C PHE A 382 0.97 -1.33 17.93
N MET A 383 0.82 -0.98 19.20
CA MET A 383 1.85 -1.13 20.22
C MET A 383 1.74 -2.41 21.03
N ASN A 384 0.68 -3.21 20.86
CA ASN A 384 0.51 -4.46 21.62
C ASN A 384 1.68 -5.44 21.41
N ALA A 385 2.15 -5.58 20.17
CA ALA A 385 3.31 -6.42 19.87
C ALA A 385 4.62 -5.87 20.49
N TRP A 386 4.74 -4.54 20.59
CA TRP A 386 5.87 -3.88 21.23
C TRP A 386 5.86 -4.01 22.76
N LYS A 387 4.68 -3.92 23.38
CA LYS A 387 4.52 -4.15 24.83
C LYS A 387 4.95 -5.57 25.20
N LYS A 388 4.47 -6.56 24.44
CA LYS A 388 4.88 -7.96 24.62
C LYS A 388 6.40 -8.14 24.44
N LEU A 389 6.98 -7.50 23.42
CA LEU A 389 8.43 -7.56 23.20
C LEU A 389 9.23 -6.93 24.35
N GLU A 390 8.77 -5.81 24.92
CA GLU A 390 9.41 -5.20 26.09
C GLU A 390 9.36 -6.08 27.33
N GLU A 391 8.23 -6.75 27.56
CA GLU A 391 8.07 -7.73 28.64
C GLU A 391 9.00 -8.93 28.43
N GLU A 392 9.02 -9.50 27.22
CA GLU A 392 9.91 -10.61 26.83
C GLU A 392 11.39 -10.25 27.01
N LEU A 393 11.78 -9.01 26.72
CA LEU A 393 13.17 -8.53 26.83
C LEU A 393 13.54 -8.01 28.23
N GLY A 394 12.62 -8.03 29.20
CA GLY A 394 12.87 -7.47 30.53
C GLY A 394 13.14 -5.96 30.54
N LEU A 395 12.69 -5.24 29.51
CA LEU A 395 12.91 -3.79 29.35
C LEU A 395 11.81 -2.96 30.03
N TYR A 396 10.84 -3.61 30.67
CA TYR A 396 9.69 -2.98 31.29
C TYR A 396 10.09 -2.04 32.43
N SER A 397 9.76 -0.75 32.28
CA SER A 397 9.80 0.20 33.40
C SER A 397 8.39 0.32 33.96
N LYS A 398 8.22 0.09 35.28
CA LYS A 398 6.94 0.28 35.99
C LYS A 398 6.38 1.72 35.90
N THR A 399 7.14 2.67 35.33
CA THR A 399 6.82 4.09 35.20
C THR A 399 5.99 4.46 33.96
N ASP A 400 5.78 3.57 32.99
CA ASP A 400 5.00 3.85 31.77
C ASP A 400 3.56 3.28 31.79
N ALA A 401 3.04 2.97 32.99
CA ALA A 401 1.63 2.63 33.14
C ALA A 401 0.77 3.85 32.78
N PHE A 402 0.18 3.86 31.58
CA PHE A 402 -1.04 4.62 31.35
C PHE A 402 -2.04 4.21 32.45
N PRO A 403 -2.73 5.14 33.12
CA PRO A 403 -3.63 4.81 34.22
C PRO A 403 -4.69 3.85 33.70
N SER A 404 -4.57 2.56 34.05
CA SER A 404 -5.62 1.60 33.84
C SER A 404 -6.76 1.98 34.76
N SER A 405 -7.96 2.08 34.19
CA SER A 405 -9.23 2.16 34.90
C SER A 405 -9.31 1.06 35.97
N ALA A 406 -8.95 1.41 37.19
CA ALA A 406 -9.12 0.62 38.39
C ALA A 406 -9.57 1.57 39.50
N LYS A 407 -10.79 2.11 39.34
CA LYS A 407 -11.63 2.63 40.42
C LYS A 407 -13.09 2.47 39.99
N GLU A 408 -13.58 1.25 40.12
CA GLU A 408 -15.01 0.95 40.28
C GLU A 408 -15.10 -0.42 40.96
N ALA A 409 -14.72 -0.43 42.24
CA ALA A 409 -15.05 -1.45 43.24
C ALA A 409 -14.46 -1.01 44.59
N ALA A 410 -15.15 -0.10 45.28
CA ALA A 410 -15.28 -0.03 46.74
C ALA A 410 -15.82 1.36 47.16
N ALA A 411 -16.86 1.31 47.99
CA ALA A 411 -17.67 2.40 48.56
C ALA A 411 -18.76 2.96 47.64
#